data_AF-A0A3C0VVD0-F1
#
_entry.id   AF-A0A3C0VVD0-F1
#
_cell.length_a   1.000
_cell.length_b   1.000
_cell.length_c   1.000
_cell.angle_alpha   90.00
_cell.angle_beta   90.00
_cell.angle_gamma   90.00
#
_symmetry.space_group_name_H-M   'P 1'
#
loop_
_entity.id
_entity.type
_entity.pdbx_description
1 polymer ?
#
loop_
_entity_poly.entity_id
_entity_poly.type
_entity_poly.pdbx_seq_one_letter_code
_entity_poly.pdbx_strand_id
1 'polypeptide(L)'
;MFTVSRFSRLILTLAGVATFALGQARAEQKLPNILWITSEDNGAHLGCYGDTYATSPNIDRLAKRSLRYTNASSTAPVCAPARTTIISGIYPPATGAEHMRSMTRLPKGFKMYPAYLRELGYYCTNNSKEDYNLRKEGEVWHASSRDAHWSNRPEGKPFFAVFNHTISHESQIRNRIAPENQIHDPAKVRIPAYHPDTPEVRKDWAQYYDRITMMDKLVGRTLKEVSDAGLADDTIVFYYGDHGSGMPRN
;
A
#
# COMPACT_ATOMS: atom_id res chain seq x y z
N MET A 1 50.36 73.12 5.43
CA MET A 1 48.96 73.38 5.02
C MET A 1 48.52 72.18 4.18
N PHE A 2 47.33 71.61 4.46
CA PHE A 2 46.68 70.41 3.89
C PHE A 2 47.16 69.02 4.41
N THR A 3 46.63 68.54 5.55
CA THR A 3 45.45 67.65 5.77
C THR A 3 45.61 66.18 5.36
N VAL A 4 45.86 65.34 6.37
CA VAL A 4 45.80 63.86 6.32
C VAL A 4 44.33 63.43 6.35
N SER A 5 43.86 62.76 5.29
CA SER A 5 42.49 62.26 5.15
C SER A 5 42.35 60.85 5.74
N ARG A 6 41.41 60.72 6.69
CA ARG A 6 40.98 59.49 7.35
C ARG A 6 40.18 58.62 6.39
N PHE A 7 40.80 57.71 5.64
CA PHE A 7 40.06 56.74 4.81
C PHE A 7 40.74 55.35 4.76
N SER A 8 41.14 54.80 5.91
CA SER A 8 41.80 53.48 5.95
C SER A 8 41.32 52.55 7.07
N ARG A 9 40.10 52.73 7.59
CA ARG A 9 39.57 51.83 8.66
C ARG A 9 38.14 51.32 8.44
N LEU A 10 37.60 51.40 7.22
CA LEU A 10 36.23 50.95 6.95
C LEU A 10 36.12 50.00 5.74
N ILE A 11 37.11 49.12 5.54
CA ILE A 11 37.03 48.00 4.57
C ILE A 11 37.38 46.65 5.22
N LEU A 12 37.65 46.62 6.53
CA LEU A 12 37.96 45.37 7.26
C LEU A 12 36.81 44.84 8.13
N THR A 13 35.65 45.50 8.13
CA THR A 13 34.48 45.12 8.94
C THR A 13 33.27 44.67 8.11
N LEU A 14 33.41 44.52 6.80
CA LEU A 14 32.37 43.99 5.90
C LEU A 14 32.68 42.59 5.35
N ALA A 15 33.92 42.11 5.52
CA ALA A 15 34.30 40.73 5.15
C ALA A 15 33.98 39.70 6.26
N GLY A 16 33.65 40.14 7.48
CA GLY A 16 33.42 39.26 8.64
C GLY A 16 31.96 38.91 8.93
N VAL A 17 30.99 39.53 8.25
CA VAL A 17 29.55 39.29 8.49
C VAL A 17 28.88 38.51 7.34
N ALA A 18 29.54 38.38 6.18
CA ALA A 18 29.01 37.66 5.03
C ALA A 18 29.25 36.13 5.06
N THR A 19 29.95 35.60 6.05
CA THR A 19 30.24 34.15 6.18
C THR A 19 29.35 33.41 7.18
N PHE A 20 28.39 34.07 7.83
CA PHE A 20 27.58 33.47 8.90
C PHE A 20 26.14 33.05 8.52
N ALA A 21 25.79 33.00 7.23
CA ALA A 21 24.42 32.64 6.82
C ALA A 21 24.33 31.70 5.59
N LEU A 22 25.37 30.91 5.30
CA LEU A 22 25.29 29.80 4.34
C LEU A 22 25.34 28.43 5.01
N GLY A 23 25.12 28.38 6.33
CA GLY A 23 24.60 27.19 7.00
C GLY A 23 23.10 27.10 6.75
N GLN A 24 22.67 26.88 5.50
CA GLN A 24 21.41 26.18 5.32
C GLN A 24 21.63 24.82 5.96
N ALA A 25 21.09 24.65 7.17
CA ALA A 25 20.75 23.34 7.67
C ALA A 25 19.96 22.69 6.55
N ARG A 26 20.62 21.82 5.78
CA ARG A 26 19.93 20.87 4.94
C ARG A 26 19.19 20.03 5.97
N ALA A 27 17.95 20.43 6.28
CA ALA A 27 17.09 19.68 7.17
C ALA A 27 17.25 18.24 6.73
N GLU A 28 17.76 17.40 7.63
CA GLU A 28 17.98 15.99 7.35
C GLU A 28 16.67 15.51 6.74
N GLN A 29 16.71 15.15 5.46
CA GLN A 29 15.49 15.00 4.69
C GLN A 29 14.84 13.73 5.20
N LYS A 30 13.99 13.88 6.22
CA LYS A 30 13.42 12.77 6.97
C LYS A 30 12.61 11.96 5.97
N LEU A 31 13.08 10.75 5.73
CA LEU A 31 12.40 9.82 4.84
C LEU A 31 10.97 9.59 5.39
N PRO A 32 9.93 9.72 4.56
CA PRO A 32 8.56 9.50 5.02
C PRO A 32 8.37 8.01 5.35
N ASN A 33 7.35 7.71 6.14
CA ASN A 33 6.89 6.33 6.25
C ASN A 33 6.13 5.94 4.98
N ILE A 34 6.10 4.64 4.69
CA ILE A 34 5.35 4.08 3.56
C ILE A 34 4.45 2.96 4.11
N LEU A 35 3.15 3.10 3.87
CA LEU A 35 2.15 2.13 4.25
C LEU A 35 1.45 1.59 3.00
N TRP A 36 1.52 0.29 2.79
CA TRP A 36 0.72 -0.42 1.80
C TRP A 36 -0.40 -1.16 2.53
N ILE A 37 -1.64 -0.86 2.16
CA ILE A 37 -2.82 -1.58 2.62
C ILE A 37 -3.36 -2.33 1.40
N THR A 38 -3.34 -3.65 1.46
CA THR A 38 -3.77 -4.50 0.36
C THR A 38 -5.03 -5.26 0.74
N SER A 39 -5.94 -5.42 -0.20
CA SER A 39 -7.09 -6.30 -0.07
C SER A 39 -7.02 -7.38 -1.14
N GLU A 40 -7.21 -8.63 -0.75
CA GLU A 40 -7.19 -9.75 -1.70
C GLU A 40 -8.47 -9.80 -2.53
N ASP A 41 -8.31 -10.18 -3.80
CA ASP A 41 -9.42 -10.47 -4.71
C ASP A 41 -10.40 -9.30 -4.79
N ASN A 42 -9.87 -8.09 -4.98
CA ASN A 42 -10.65 -6.87 -4.94
C ASN A 42 -10.36 -5.94 -6.12
N GLY A 43 -11.43 -5.59 -6.82
CA GLY A 43 -11.43 -4.63 -7.93
C GLY A 43 -12.02 -3.27 -7.55
N ALA A 44 -12.67 -2.63 -8.52
CA ALA A 44 -13.27 -1.31 -8.35
C ALA A 44 -14.65 -1.31 -7.64
N HIS A 45 -14.99 -2.37 -6.91
CA HIS A 45 -16.28 -2.53 -6.21
C HIS A 45 -16.32 -1.71 -4.91
N LEU A 46 -16.11 -0.39 -5.03
CA LEU A 46 -15.95 0.56 -3.93
C LEU A 46 -16.67 1.87 -4.27
N GLY A 47 -17.22 2.54 -3.26
CA GLY A 47 -17.97 3.79 -3.43
C GLY A 47 -17.16 4.88 -4.13
N CYS A 48 -15.86 4.97 -3.85
CA CYS A 48 -14.96 5.93 -4.49
C CYS A 48 -14.75 5.70 -6.00
N TYR A 49 -15.09 4.52 -6.54
CA TYR A 49 -15.10 4.27 -7.98
C TYR A 49 -16.49 4.44 -8.62
N GLY A 50 -17.47 4.96 -7.87
CA GLY A 50 -18.83 5.22 -8.35
C GLY A 50 -19.79 4.05 -8.13
N ASP A 51 -19.38 3.02 -7.39
CA ASP A 51 -20.24 1.90 -7.05
C ASP A 51 -21.22 2.26 -5.93
N THR A 52 -22.48 2.51 -6.28
CA THR A 52 -23.52 2.89 -5.31
C THR A 52 -24.05 1.71 -4.49
N TYR A 53 -23.71 0.47 -4.85
CA TYR A 53 -24.06 -0.70 -4.07
C TYR A 53 -23.02 -0.97 -2.97
N ALA A 54 -21.77 -0.54 -3.15
CA ALA A 54 -20.70 -0.72 -2.18
C ALA A 54 -20.86 0.16 -0.93
N THR A 55 -20.54 -0.41 0.24
CA THR A 55 -20.39 0.32 1.51
C THR A 55 -18.92 0.35 1.94
N SER A 56 -18.17 1.40 1.55
CA SER A 56 -16.72 1.52 1.81
C SER A 56 -16.29 2.90 2.37
N PRO A 57 -16.90 3.39 3.46
CA PRO A 57 -16.71 4.76 3.92
C PRO A 57 -15.26 5.13 4.31
N ASN A 58 -14.43 4.16 4.75
CA ASN A 58 -13.06 4.46 5.15
C ASN A 58 -12.15 4.65 3.93
N ILE A 59 -12.24 3.77 2.95
CA ILE A 59 -11.53 3.89 1.67
C ILE A 59 -12.05 5.11 0.89
N ASP A 60 -13.35 5.39 0.95
CA ASP A 60 -13.92 6.58 0.30
C ASP A 60 -13.38 7.87 0.91
N ARG A 61 -13.23 7.91 2.24
CA ARG A 61 -12.59 9.03 2.95
C ARG A 61 -11.10 9.13 2.61
N LEU A 62 -10.39 8.01 2.49
CA LEU A 62 -9.00 8.01 2.02
C LEU A 62 -8.91 8.58 0.61
N ALA A 63 -9.76 8.12 -0.32
CA ALA A 63 -9.76 8.55 -1.71
C ALA A 63 -9.98 10.06 -1.88
N LYS A 64 -10.75 10.72 -1.00
CA LYS A 64 -10.97 12.19 -1.03
C LYS A 64 -9.69 13.02 -0.80
N ARG A 65 -8.64 12.42 -0.24
CA ARG A 65 -7.34 13.06 0.02
C ARG A 65 -6.18 12.40 -0.74
N SER A 66 -6.49 11.57 -1.72
CA SER A 66 -5.50 10.79 -2.46
C SER A 66 -5.57 11.06 -3.96
N LEU A 67 -4.47 10.79 -4.65
CA LEU A 67 -4.51 10.57 -6.09
C LEU A 67 -5.15 9.21 -6.36
N ARG A 68 -6.27 9.18 -7.10
CA ARG A 68 -6.98 7.96 -7.47
C ARG A 68 -6.74 7.60 -8.93
N TYR A 69 -6.22 6.41 -9.19
CA TYR A 69 -6.07 5.86 -10.53
C TYR A 69 -7.34 5.17 -10.97
N THR A 70 -7.99 5.65 -12.03
CA THR A 70 -9.20 5.02 -12.60
C THR A 70 -8.87 3.90 -13.59
N ASN A 71 -7.62 3.84 -14.06
CA ASN A 71 -7.12 2.84 -14.98
C ASN A 71 -5.83 2.23 -14.42
N ALA A 72 -5.99 1.25 -13.53
CA ALA A 72 -4.91 0.45 -12.99
C ALA A 72 -5.29 -1.03 -13.10
N SER A 73 -4.39 -1.85 -13.64
CA SER A 73 -4.66 -3.27 -13.90
C SER A 73 -3.57 -4.12 -13.30
N SER A 74 -3.98 -5.24 -12.71
CA SER A 74 -3.03 -6.26 -12.25
C SER A 74 -2.33 -6.90 -13.44
N THR A 75 -1.09 -7.33 -13.24
CA THR A 75 -0.28 -8.00 -14.27
C THR A 75 -0.66 -9.46 -14.45
N ALA A 76 -1.44 -10.02 -13.51
CA ALA A 76 -1.98 -11.36 -13.60
C ALA A 76 -3.27 -11.47 -12.77
N PRO A 77 -4.29 -12.23 -13.22
CA PRO A 77 -5.54 -12.41 -12.49
C PRO A 77 -5.42 -13.50 -11.40
N VAL A 78 -4.30 -13.57 -10.69
CA VAL A 78 -4.05 -14.58 -9.65
C VAL A 78 -2.99 -14.09 -8.64
N CYS A 79 -3.21 -14.41 -7.36
CA CYS A 79 -2.47 -13.89 -6.20
C CYS A 79 -0.95 -13.87 -6.42
N ALA A 80 -0.32 -15.04 -6.59
CA ALA A 80 1.13 -15.10 -6.49
C ALA A 80 1.89 -14.45 -7.66
N PRO A 81 1.47 -14.62 -8.91
CA PRO A 81 2.02 -13.87 -10.04
C PRO A 81 1.83 -12.36 -9.91
N ALA A 82 0.64 -11.89 -9.52
CA ALA A 82 0.39 -10.45 -9.33
C ALA A 82 1.29 -9.85 -8.25
N ARG A 83 1.35 -10.50 -7.09
CA ARG A 83 2.19 -10.08 -5.94
C ARG A 83 3.67 -10.16 -6.26
N THR A 84 4.08 -11.09 -7.13
CA THR A 84 5.45 -11.17 -7.65
C THR A 84 5.83 -9.91 -8.41
N THR A 85 4.96 -9.40 -9.29
CA THR A 85 5.24 -8.12 -9.96
C THR A 85 5.26 -6.95 -8.99
N ILE A 86 4.30 -6.87 -8.07
CA ILE A 86 4.23 -5.80 -7.08
C ILE A 86 5.53 -5.72 -6.28
N ILE A 87 6.05 -6.86 -5.82
CA ILE A 87 7.22 -6.88 -4.95
C ILE A 87 8.56 -6.79 -5.70
N SER A 88 8.61 -7.10 -6.99
CA SER A 88 9.88 -7.13 -7.76
C SER A 88 9.99 -6.07 -8.84
N GLY A 89 8.88 -5.48 -9.29
CA GLY A 89 8.81 -4.64 -10.48
C GLY A 89 8.96 -5.40 -11.81
N ILE A 90 8.96 -6.74 -11.79
CA ILE A 90 9.17 -7.57 -12.98
C ILE A 90 7.88 -8.33 -13.33
N TYR A 91 7.51 -8.32 -14.61
CA TYR A 91 6.38 -9.12 -15.11
C TYR A 91 6.66 -10.62 -14.92
N PRO A 92 5.68 -11.44 -14.48
CA PRO A 92 5.94 -12.84 -14.14
C PRO A 92 6.47 -13.69 -15.32
N PRO A 93 6.05 -13.45 -16.58
CA PRO A 93 6.64 -14.12 -17.74
C PRO A 93 8.14 -13.90 -17.91
N ALA A 94 8.67 -12.75 -17.49
CA ALA A 94 10.09 -12.46 -17.65
C ALA A 94 10.98 -13.27 -16.69
N THR A 95 10.41 -13.85 -15.62
CA THR A 95 11.14 -14.67 -14.64
C THR A 95 10.65 -16.12 -14.57
N GLY A 96 9.66 -16.52 -15.38
CA GLY A 96 8.99 -17.82 -15.28
C GLY A 96 8.11 -17.98 -14.04
N ALA A 97 7.69 -16.86 -13.43
CA ALA A 97 6.91 -16.82 -12.19
C ALA A 97 5.38 -16.84 -12.41
N GLU A 98 4.92 -17.28 -13.59
CA GLU A 98 3.52 -17.23 -14.02
C GLU A 98 2.61 -18.20 -13.27
N HIS A 99 3.12 -19.36 -12.85
CA HIS A 99 2.31 -20.39 -12.19
C HIS A 99 2.41 -20.28 -10.67
N MET A 100 1.31 -20.60 -10.00
CA MET A 100 1.30 -20.67 -8.53
C MET A 100 2.40 -21.60 -8.05
N ARG A 101 3.20 -21.10 -7.10
CA ARG A 101 4.30 -21.83 -6.45
C ARG A 101 5.48 -22.17 -7.39
N SER A 102 5.69 -21.42 -8.48
CA SER A 102 6.89 -21.61 -9.34
C SER A 102 8.22 -21.45 -8.60
N MET A 103 8.28 -20.60 -7.56
CA MET A 103 9.48 -20.38 -6.72
C MET A 103 10.76 -20.18 -7.54
N THR A 104 10.69 -19.29 -8.52
CA THR A 104 11.79 -18.91 -9.40
C THR A 104 12.79 -18.01 -8.67
N ARG A 105 13.93 -17.71 -9.28
CA ARG A 105 14.93 -16.79 -8.72
C ARG A 105 14.92 -15.49 -9.49
N LEU A 106 15.16 -14.39 -8.79
CA LEU A 106 15.42 -13.12 -9.45
C LEU A 106 16.77 -13.19 -10.20
N PRO A 107 16.92 -12.45 -11.31
CA PRO A 107 18.22 -12.29 -11.95
C PRO A 107 19.25 -11.69 -10.98
N LYS A 108 20.52 -12.05 -11.16
CA LYS A 108 21.61 -11.56 -10.29
C LYS A 108 21.60 -10.03 -10.22
N GLY A 109 21.63 -9.49 -9.00
CA GLY A 109 21.65 -8.04 -8.74
C GLY A 109 20.26 -7.40 -8.58
N PHE A 110 19.18 -8.09 -8.96
CA PHE A 110 17.82 -7.66 -8.66
C PHE A 110 17.43 -8.05 -7.25
N LYS A 111 16.68 -7.17 -6.58
CA LYS A 111 16.16 -7.40 -5.23
C LYS A 111 14.65 -7.19 -5.24
N MET A 112 13.98 -7.80 -4.27
CA MET A 112 12.61 -7.42 -3.97
C MET A 112 12.60 -5.99 -3.40
N TYR A 113 11.55 -5.22 -3.72
CA TYR A 113 11.34 -3.84 -3.31
C TYR A 113 11.69 -3.53 -1.83
N PRO A 114 11.30 -4.35 -0.84
CA PRO A 114 11.61 -4.07 0.56
C PRO A 114 13.11 -4.05 0.84
N ALA A 115 13.91 -4.88 0.15
CA ALA A 115 15.35 -4.93 0.36
C ALA A 115 16.03 -3.60 -0.03
N TYR A 116 15.54 -2.93 -1.09
CA TYR A 116 16.04 -1.59 -1.45
C TYR A 116 15.71 -0.56 -0.35
N LEU A 117 14.51 -0.63 0.24
CA LEU A 117 14.14 0.27 1.34
C LEU A 117 14.94 0.00 2.61
N ARG A 118 15.27 -1.27 2.91
CA ARG A 118 16.16 -1.62 4.03
C ARG A 118 17.55 -1.01 3.87
N GLU A 119 18.09 -0.97 2.66
CA GLU A 119 19.38 -0.34 2.36
C GLU A 119 19.36 1.18 2.57
N LEU A 120 18.19 1.81 2.42
CA LEU A 120 17.95 3.20 2.75
C LEU A 120 17.65 3.45 4.24
N GLY A 121 17.64 2.40 5.06
CA GLY A 121 17.44 2.50 6.51
C GLY A 121 16.01 2.29 7.01
N TYR A 122 15.07 1.91 6.14
CA TYR A 122 13.68 1.63 6.54
C TYR A 122 13.56 0.35 7.36
N TYR A 123 12.73 0.40 8.40
CA TYR A 123 12.21 -0.80 9.05
C TYR A 123 11.05 -1.38 8.21
N CYS A 124 11.24 -2.58 7.66
CA CYS A 124 10.35 -3.17 6.66
C CYS A 124 9.57 -4.36 7.22
N THR A 125 8.23 -4.33 7.17
CA THR A 125 7.36 -5.38 7.70
C THR A 125 6.25 -5.81 6.74
N ASN A 126 5.88 -7.10 6.77
CA ASN A 126 4.75 -7.64 6.01
C ASN A 126 3.78 -8.44 6.90
N ASN A 127 2.51 -8.02 6.93
CA ASN A 127 1.46 -8.62 7.74
C ASN A 127 0.34 -9.20 6.87
N SER A 128 0.13 -10.51 6.77
CA SER A 128 1.11 -11.58 6.94
C SER A 128 1.41 -12.30 5.63
N LYS A 129 0.59 -12.12 4.60
CA LYS A 129 0.67 -12.87 3.34
C LYS A 129 1.67 -12.21 2.41
N GLU A 130 2.58 -13.01 1.89
CA GLU A 130 3.49 -12.61 0.81
C GLU A 130 2.95 -13.12 -0.52
N ASP A 131 2.81 -14.45 -0.63
CA ASP A 131 2.47 -15.17 -1.86
C ASP A 131 3.34 -14.70 -3.05
N TYR A 132 4.66 -14.77 -2.92
CA TYR A 132 5.56 -14.52 -4.06
C TYR A 132 5.94 -15.83 -4.74
N ASN A 133 5.97 -15.84 -6.06
CA ASN A 133 6.52 -16.95 -6.88
C ASN A 133 8.04 -16.85 -7.03
N LEU A 134 8.69 -16.20 -6.08
CA LEU A 134 10.11 -15.94 -6.02
C LEU A 134 10.70 -16.55 -4.75
N ARG A 135 11.89 -17.12 -4.87
CA ARG A 135 12.72 -17.45 -3.70
C ARG A 135 13.18 -16.15 -3.06
N LYS A 136 13.03 -16.06 -1.74
CA LYS A 136 13.62 -14.98 -0.96
C LYS A 136 15.10 -15.26 -0.81
N GLU A 137 15.92 -14.48 -1.52
CA GLU A 137 17.37 -14.49 -1.38
C GLU A 137 17.78 -13.28 -0.53
N GLY A 138 18.57 -13.52 0.51
CA GLY A 138 18.99 -12.49 1.47
C GLY A 138 17.85 -11.95 2.34
N GLU A 139 18.04 -10.72 2.80
CA GLU A 139 17.24 -10.08 3.84
C GLU A 139 16.12 -9.21 3.25
N VAL A 140 14.95 -9.80 2.98
CA VAL A 140 13.81 -9.06 2.39
C VAL A 140 13.05 -8.25 3.46
N TRP A 141 12.62 -8.88 4.55
CA TRP A 141 11.81 -8.24 5.60
C TRP A 141 12.49 -8.30 6.95
N HIS A 142 12.33 -7.26 7.78
CA HIS A 142 12.72 -7.35 9.19
C HIS A 142 11.74 -8.24 9.96
N ALA A 143 10.45 -8.21 9.60
CA ALA A 143 9.43 -9.12 10.12
C ALA A 143 8.39 -9.41 9.03
N SER A 144 8.02 -10.70 8.89
CA SER A 144 6.94 -11.13 7.99
C SER A 144 6.13 -12.22 8.70
N SER A 145 5.03 -11.81 9.33
CA SER A 145 4.18 -12.68 10.15
C SER A 145 2.83 -11.98 10.44
N ARG A 146 1.91 -12.67 11.11
CA ARG A 146 0.65 -12.07 11.58
C ARG A 146 0.84 -10.98 12.63
N ASP A 147 1.99 -10.99 13.30
CA ASP A 147 2.34 -10.04 14.35
C ASP A 147 3.33 -8.97 13.85
N ALA A 148 3.75 -9.04 12.58
CA ALA A 148 4.65 -8.07 12.00
C ALA A 148 3.97 -6.70 11.94
N HIS A 149 4.61 -5.68 12.51
CA HIS A 149 4.01 -4.37 12.70
C HIS A 149 5.06 -3.25 12.68
N TRP A 150 4.73 -2.11 12.09
CA TRP A 150 5.64 -0.96 11.97
C TRP A 150 5.97 -0.30 13.32
N SER A 151 5.14 -0.49 14.34
CA SER A 151 5.37 0.06 15.69
C SER A 151 6.59 -0.55 16.37
N ASN A 152 7.04 -1.74 15.92
CA ASN A 152 8.21 -2.43 16.47
C ASN A 152 9.53 -1.90 15.89
N ARG A 153 9.48 -0.82 15.10
CA ARG A 153 10.69 -0.22 14.52
C ARG A 153 11.57 0.41 15.60
N PRO A 154 12.90 0.39 15.42
CA PRO A 154 13.81 1.18 16.26
C PRO A 154 13.43 2.67 16.22
N GLU A 155 13.65 3.37 17.34
CA GLU A 155 13.35 4.79 17.48
C GLU A 155 14.00 5.62 16.37
N GLY A 156 13.27 6.61 15.86
CA GLY A 156 13.73 7.52 14.80
C GLY A 156 13.75 6.92 13.38
N LYS A 157 13.60 5.61 13.19
CA LYS A 157 13.60 5.01 11.85
C LYS A 157 12.28 5.21 11.10
N PRO A 158 12.30 5.45 9.77
CA PRO A 158 11.10 5.36 8.95
C PRO A 158 10.69 3.89 8.78
N PHE A 159 9.40 3.66 8.52
CA PHE A 159 8.89 2.31 8.24
C PHE A 159 8.38 2.14 6.82
N PHE A 160 8.51 0.92 6.31
CA PHE A 160 7.74 0.43 5.19
C PHE A 160 6.92 -0.78 5.66
N ALA A 161 5.60 -0.68 5.65
CA ALA A 161 4.74 -1.73 6.17
C ALA A 161 3.65 -2.11 5.17
N VAL A 162 3.43 -3.41 5.03
CA VAL A 162 2.34 -3.97 4.23
C VAL A 162 1.34 -4.66 5.16
N PHE A 163 0.08 -4.26 5.10
CA PHE A 163 -1.04 -4.98 5.72
C PHE A 163 -1.89 -5.60 4.63
N ASN A 164 -2.01 -6.93 4.66
CA ASN A 164 -2.73 -7.72 3.70
C ASN A 164 -4.04 -8.23 4.33
N HIS A 165 -5.16 -7.69 3.88
CA HIS A 165 -6.49 -8.08 4.33
C HIS A 165 -7.05 -9.16 3.40
N THR A 166 -7.25 -10.35 3.96
CA THR A 166 -7.66 -11.55 3.21
C THR A 166 -9.17 -11.80 3.24
N ILE A 167 -9.94 -10.94 3.90
CA ILE A 167 -11.36 -11.18 4.18
C ILE A 167 -12.25 -11.14 2.93
N SER A 168 -11.78 -10.52 1.85
CA SER A 168 -12.43 -10.46 0.54
C SER A 168 -11.99 -11.56 -0.43
N HIS A 169 -11.03 -12.41 -0.05
CA HIS A 169 -10.54 -13.52 -0.88
C HIS A 169 -11.66 -14.49 -1.28
N GLU A 170 -11.54 -15.15 -2.43
CA GLU A 170 -12.54 -16.05 -3.03
C GLU A 170 -13.05 -17.11 -2.05
N SER A 171 -12.15 -17.64 -1.22
CA SER A 171 -12.45 -18.65 -0.21
C SER A 171 -13.41 -18.15 0.89
N GLN A 172 -13.64 -16.85 0.99
CA GLN A 172 -14.54 -16.21 1.95
C GLN A 172 -15.91 -15.86 1.36
N ILE A 173 -16.06 -15.93 0.04
CA ILE A 173 -17.29 -15.53 -0.68
C ILE A 173 -18.43 -16.52 -0.43
N ARG A 174 -18.13 -17.80 -0.22
CA ARG A 174 -19.15 -18.87 -0.04
C ARG A 174 -19.29 -19.37 1.40
N ASN A 175 -18.49 -18.84 2.33
CA ASN A 175 -18.58 -19.22 3.74
C ASN A 175 -19.78 -18.56 4.40
N ARG A 176 -20.26 -19.07 5.54
CA ARG A 176 -21.31 -18.38 6.29
C ARG A 176 -20.79 -17.05 6.84
N ILE A 177 -21.51 -15.96 6.61
CA ILE A 177 -21.37 -14.71 7.37
C ILE A 177 -22.49 -14.58 8.40
N ALA A 178 -22.18 -13.98 9.55
CA ALA A 178 -23.15 -13.77 10.61
C ALA A 178 -24.23 -12.77 10.14
N PRO A 179 -25.51 -12.91 10.56
CA PRO A 179 -26.62 -12.08 10.05
C PRO A 179 -26.38 -10.57 10.18
N GLU A 180 -25.74 -10.12 11.24
CA GLU A 180 -25.39 -8.71 11.47
C GLU A 180 -24.36 -8.16 10.49
N ASN A 181 -23.67 -9.03 9.74
CA ASN A 181 -22.74 -8.65 8.67
C ASN A 181 -23.34 -8.85 7.26
N GLN A 182 -24.59 -9.32 7.15
CA GLN A 182 -25.33 -9.37 5.88
C GLN A 182 -26.05 -8.05 5.67
N ILE A 183 -25.40 -7.08 5.05
CA ILE A 183 -25.92 -5.72 4.94
C ILE A 183 -26.47 -5.39 3.56
N HIS A 184 -26.06 -6.11 2.52
CA HIS A 184 -26.52 -5.87 1.16
C HIS A 184 -27.66 -6.79 0.74
N ASP A 185 -28.68 -6.22 0.09
CA ASP A 185 -29.84 -6.94 -0.42
C ASP A 185 -29.53 -7.60 -1.79
N PRO A 186 -29.53 -8.95 -1.89
CA PRO A 186 -29.25 -9.66 -3.14
C PRO A 186 -30.19 -9.30 -4.30
N ALA A 187 -31.39 -8.79 -4.03
CA ALA A 187 -32.31 -8.35 -5.08
C ALA A 187 -31.81 -7.08 -5.80
N LYS A 188 -30.96 -6.28 -5.16
CA LYS A 188 -30.46 -4.99 -5.67
C LYS A 188 -29.09 -5.08 -6.34
N VAL A 189 -28.41 -6.22 -6.21
CA VAL A 189 -27.08 -6.39 -6.78
C VAL A 189 -27.12 -6.43 -8.30
N ARG A 190 -26.15 -5.75 -8.93
CA ARG A 190 -25.92 -5.87 -10.36
C ARG A 190 -25.17 -7.17 -10.66
N ILE A 191 -25.73 -8.00 -11.51
CA ILE A 191 -25.06 -9.20 -12.03
C ILE A 191 -24.30 -8.85 -13.31
N PRO A 192 -22.99 -9.14 -13.41
CA PRO A 192 -22.27 -8.99 -14.67
C PRO A 192 -22.86 -9.88 -15.76
N ALA A 193 -22.91 -9.39 -17.00
CA ALA A 193 -23.58 -10.06 -18.12
C ALA A 193 -23.03 -11.46 -18.45
N TYR A 194 -21.82 -11.77 -18.01
CA TYR A 194 -21.19 -13.08 -18.19
C TYR A 194 -21.55 -14.10 -17.08
N HIS A 195 -22.39 -13.72 -16.11
CA HIS A 195 -22.91 -14.63 -15.09
C HIS A 195 -24.41 -14.88 -15.28
N PRO A 196 -24.89 -16.10 -14.95
CA PRO A 196 -26.32 -16.36 -14.95
C PRO A 196 -26.98 -15.59 -13.80
N ASP A 197 -28.13 -14.98 -14.08
CA ASP A 197 -28.89 -14.22 -13.10
C ASP A 197 -29.78 -15.16 -12.27
N THR A 198 -29.18 -15.85 -11.29
CA THR A 198 -29.88 -16.76 -10.38
C THR A 198 -29.82 -16.25 -8.93
N PRO A 199 -30.73 -16.71 -8.05
CA PRO A 199 -30.69 -16.37 -6.63
C PRO A 199 -29.34 -16.67 -5.96
N GLU A 200 -28.68 -17.77 -6.35
CA GLU A 200 -27.38 -18.18 -5.81
C GLU A 200 -26.27 -17.22 -6.22
N VAL A 201 -26.22 -16.82 -7.49
CA VAL A 201 -25.22 -15.87 -7.99
C VAL A 201 -25.43 -14.48 -7.38
N ARG A 202 -26.69 -14.03 -7.24
CA ARG A 202 -27.03 -12.79 -6.54
C ARG A 202 -26.57 -12.81 -5.10
N LYS A 203 -26.79 -13.93 -4.40
CA LYS A 203 -26.32 -14.12 -3.03
C LYS A 203 -24.79 -14.06 -2.94
N ASP A 204 -24.07 -14.75 -3.82
CA ASP A 204 -22.59 -14.74 -3.84
C ASP A 204 -22.06 -13.31 -4.05
N TRP A 205 -22.66 -12.54 -4.97
CA TRP A 205 -22.28 -11.14 -5.17
C TRP A 205 -22.61 -10.26 -3.96
N ALA A 206 -23.82 -10.33 -3.41
CA ALA A 206 -24.18 -9.55 -2.22
C ALA A 206 -23.23 -9.83 -1.05
N GLN A 207 -22.90 -11.10 -0.84
CA GLN A 207 -21.94 -11.51 0.16
C GLN A 207 -20.52 -11.01 -0.12
N TYR A 208 -20.08 -10.98 -1.38
CA TYR A 208 -18.81 -10.34 -1.74
C TYR A 208 -18.78 -8.86 -1.30
N TYR A 209 -19.85 -8.09 -1.53
CA TYR A 209 -19.94 -6.70 -1.06
C TYR A 209 -19.98 -6.57 0.48
N ASP A 210 -20.61 -7.53 1.17
CA ASP A 210 -20.53 -7.62 2.63
C ASP A 210 -19.07 -7.80 3.09
N ARG A 211 -18.31 -8.69 2.42
CA ARG A 211 -16.87 -8.86 2.67
C ARG A 211 -16.06 -7.61 2.37
N ILE A 212 -16.37 -6.87 1.31
CA ILE A 212 -15.77 -5.56 1.02
C ILE A 212 -16.02 -4.58 2.17
N THR A 213 -17.23 -4.56 2.74
CA THR A 213 -17.54 -3.67 3.87
C THR A 213 -16.78 -4.07 5.14
N MET A 214 -16.66 -5.37 5.39
CA MET A 214 -15.83 -5.87 6.49
C MET A 214 -14.35 -5.51 6.26
N MET A 215 -13.84 -5.64 5.04
CA MET A 215 -12.49 -5.25 4.64
C MET A 215 -12.26 -3.74 4.83
N ASP A 216 -13.20 -2.89 4.43
CA ASP A 216 -13.12 -1.44 4.62
C ASP A 216 -12.99 -1.06 6.11
N LYS A 217 -13.67 -1.78 7.00
CA LYS A 217 -13.49 -1.60 8.45
C LYS A 217 -12.07 -1.94 8.90
N LEU A 218 -11.44 -2.98 8.33
CA LEU A 218 -10.03 -3.31 8.62
C LEU A 218 -9.09 -2.21 8.15
N VAL A 219 -9.27 -1.71 6.92
CA VAL A 219 -8.52 -0.58 6.38
C VAL A 219 -8.65 0.65 7.28
N GLY A 220 -9.89 0.95 7.71
CA GLY A 220 -10.17 2.04 8.64
C GLY A 220 -9.40 1.92 9.96
N ARG A 221 -9.27 0.70 10.52
CA ARG A 221 -8.47 0.46 11.74
C ARG A 221 -6.99 0.73 11.50
N THR A 222 -6.41 0.18 10.43
CA THR A 222 -4.99 0.40 10.10
C THR A 222 -4.68 1.88 9.87
N LEU A 223 -5.55 2.61 9.17
CA LEU A 223 -5.40 4.07 9.00
C LEU A 223 -5.52 4.82 10.32
N LYS A 224 -6.45 4.41 11.19
CA LYS A 224 -6.64 5.02 12.50
C LYS A 224 -5.40 4.83 13.39
N GLU A 225 -4.78 3.66 13.39
CA GLU A 225 -3.57 3.39 14.18
C GLU A 225 -2.42 4.34 13.81
N VAL A 226 -2.20 4.58 12.51
CA VAL A 226 -1.20 5.55 12.04
C VAL A 226 -1.54 6.98 12.47
N SER A 227 -2.83 7.35 12.40
CA SER A 227 -3.30 8.65 12.84
C SER A 227 -3.16 8.86 14.35
N ASP A 228 -3.55 7.87 15.16
CA ASP A 228 -3.49 7.91 16.62
C ASP A 228 -2.03 7.99 17.11
N ALA A 229 -1.10 7.43 16.36
CA ALA A 229 0.34 7.53 16.61
C ALA A 229 0.95 8.89 16.17
N GLY A 230 0.15 9.81 15.62
CA GLY A 230 0.62 11.11 15.14
C GLY A 230 1.49 11.03 13.89
N LEU A 231 1.39 9.93 13.10
CA LEU A 231 2.24 9.67 11.94
C LEU A 231 1.56 9.95 10.60
N ALA A 232 0.31 10.43 10.61
CA ALA A 232 -0.50 10.60 9.39
C ALA A 232 0.15 11.54 8.36
N ASP A 233 0.70 12.68 8.81
CA ASP A 233 1.28 13.69 7.92
C ASP A 233 2.65 13.28 7.35
N ASP A 234 3.32 12.34 8.01
CA ASP A 234 4.63 11.79 7.64
C ASP A 234 4.53 10.45 6.89
N THR A 235 3.32 9.98 6.52
CA THR A 235 3.11 8.64 5.93
C THR A 235 2.49 8.69 4.53
N ILE A 236 3.20 8.14 3.55
CA ILE A 236 2.65 7.87 2.21
C ILE A 236 1.82 6.58 2.29
N VAL A 237 0.54 6.68 1.97
CA VAL A 237 -0.39 5.54 2.01
C VAL A 237 -0.77 5.09 0.60
N PHE A 238 -0.62 3.80 0.34
CA PHE A 238 -1.15 3.12 -0.84
C PHE A 238 -2.26 2.17 -0.42
N TYR A 239 -3.37 2.20 -1.17
CA TYR A 239 -4.40 1.18 -1.10
C TYR A 239 -4.59 0.55 -2.48
N TYR A 240 -4.58 -0.77 -2.56
CA TYR A 240 -4.80 -1.50 -3.81
C TYR A 240 -5.29 -2.94 -3.58
N GLY A 241 -5.92 -3.52 -4.60
CA GLY A 241 -6.12 -4.97 -4.72
C GLY A 241 -4.96 -5.62 -5.48
N ASP A 242 -4.64 -6.87 -5.17
CA ASP A 242 -3.64 -7.64 -5.94
C ASP A 242 -4.15 -8.06 -7.31
N HIS A 243 -5.42 -8.48 -7.39
CA HIS A 243 -6.18 -8.67 -8.63
C HIS A 243 -7.68 -8.47 -8.40
N GLY A 244 -8.47 -8.64 -9.46
CA GLY A 244 -9.92 -8.45 -9.41
C GLY A 244 -10.64 -9.47 -8.50
N SER A 245 -11.97 -9.34 -8.43
CA SER A 245 -12.82 -10.20 -7.63
C SER A 245 -12.55 -11.68 -7.89
N GLY A 246 -12.50 -12.48 -6.83
CA GLY A 246 -12.44 -13.94 -6.85
C GLY A 246 -13.74 -14.62 -7.30
N MET A 247 -14.60 -13.85 -7.96
CA MET A 247 -15.80 -14.35 -8.61
C MET A 247 -15.40 -15.06 -9.90
N PRO A 248 -16.12 -16.13 -10.30
CA PRO A 248 -15.85 -16.78 -11.57
C PRO A 248 -15.83 -15.78 -12.74
N ARG A 249 -15.09 -16.11 -13.79
CA ARG A 249 -15.16 -15.41 -15.07
C ARG A 249 -14.74 -16.41 -16.14
N ASN A 250 -15.62 -16.65 -17.10
CA ASN A 250 -15.32 -17.45 -18.29
C ASN A 250 -14.55 -16.61 -19.31
#